data_AF-A0AAV8D4M2-F1
#
_entry.id   AF-A0AAV8D4M2-F1
#
_cell.length_a   1.000
_cell.length_b   1.000
_cell.length_c   1.000
_cell.angle_alpha   90.00
_cell.angle_beta   90.00
_cell.angle_gamma   90.00
#
_symmetry.space_group_name_H-M   'P 1'
#
loop_
_entity.id
_entity.type
_entity.pdbx_description
1 polymer ?
#
loop_
_entity_poly.entity_id
_entity_poly.type
_entity_poly.pdbx_seq_one_letter_code
_entity_poly.pdbx_strand_id
1 'polypeptide(L)'
;MENRDMLNAEVELWNQTFSFLKSMTLKCAIELDIPNAIHNHGQPMTLYELHDALSLPINNKPNLWRLLRVLTHVGFLSVRQNTAIDTEPVYDLTPISRLVINKSNSSSLSPFVLAMLDFAFVKSSLHLGDRLKQDKLETFEMAHGCTLWELTGRSPEFNTLFSDAMASDSSFLSDFIIKHGIVFRGISSLVDVGGGSGSVSMAIAKAFPNIQCTVLDLPHVVDHLPADGLVKFVSGDMFKNIPPADAIFLKFILHDWADEDCIKILQRCKEAIPPRDAGGKVIIVDAVIGSVSSTRCRESQLLFDMMMMTVCPGGKERDEEEWWNMFKEAGFSSYRITANLGIRSLIEVYP
;
A
#
# COMPACT_ATOMS: atom_id res chain seq x y z
N MET A 1 37.91 16.97 -2.37
CA MET A 1 36.93 17.02 -3.48
C MET A 1 37.20 18.30 -4.25
N GLU A 2 37.29 18.23 -5.58
CA GLU A 2 37.44 19.43 -6.41
C GLU A 2 36.19 20.31 -6.26
N ASN A 3 36.32 21.63 -6.40
CA ASN A 3 35.21 22.58 -6.16
C ASN A 3 33.92 22.25 -6.94
N ARG A 4 34.00 21.58 -8.09
CA ARG A 4 32.83 21.14 -8.88
C ARG A 4 32.09 19.95 -8.27
N ASP A 5 32.82 19.00 -7.68
CA ASP A 5 32.21 17.84 -7.01
C ASP A 5 31.41 18.29 -5.79
N MET A 6 31.90 19.30 -5.07
CA MET A 6 31.20 19.88 -3.93
C MET A 6 29.88 20.55 -4.34
N LEU A 7 29.86 21.28 -5.45
CA LEU A 7 28.64 21.90 -5.97
C LEU A 7 27.61 20.85 -6.43
N ASN A 8 28.06 19.78 -7.10
CA ASN A 8 27.17 18.69 -7.49
C ASN A 8 26.59 17.96 -6.26
N ALA A 9 27.40 17.73 -5.23
CA ALA A 9 26.95 17.14 -3.98
C ALA A 9 25.95 18.04 -3.24
N GLU A 10 26.14 19.37 -3.26
CA GLU A 10 25.20 20.34 -2.70
C GLU A 10 23.84 20.28 -3.39
N VAL A 11 23.82 20.21 -4.73
CA VAL A 11 22.57 20.07 -5.50
C VAL A 11 21.82 18.81 -5.11
N GLU A 12 22.52 17.68 -4.97
CA GLU A 12 21.88 16.43 -4.56
C GLU A 12 21.34 16.51 -3.13
N LEU A 13 22.10 17.11 -2.20
CA LEU A 13 21.65 17.33 -0.83
C LEU A 13 20.37 18.20 -0.78
N TRP A 14 20.29 19.25 -1.59
CA TRP A 14 19.09 20.08 -1.69
C TRP A 14 17.90 19.30 -2.25
N ASN A 15 18.11 18.49 -3.30
CA ASN A 15 17.07 17.64 -3.88
C ASN A 15 16.49 16.65 -2.87
N GLN A 16 17.34 16.06 -2.03
CA GLN A 16 16.92 15.15 -0.96
C GLN A 16 16.21 15.92 0.17
N THR A 17 16.73 17.07 0.58
CA THR A 17 16.15 17.92 1.64
C THR A 17 14.73 18.36 1.31
N PHE A 18 14.47 18.76 0.07
CA PHE A 18 13.15 19.23 -0.38
C PHE A 18 12.28 18.11 -0.97
N SER A 19 12.70 16.84 -0.89
CA SER A 19 11.99 15.71 -1.49
C SER A 19 10.57 15.53 -0.96
N PHE A 20 10.31 15.84 0.32
CA PHE A 20 8.97 15.77 0.92
C PHE A 20 7.94 16.66 0.20
N LEU A 21 8.37 17.77 -0.42
CA LEU A 21 7.49 18.63 -1.20
C LEU A 21 6.97 17.93 -2.45
N LYS A 22 7.68 16.92 -2.98
CA LYS A 22 7.17 16.09 -4.09
C LYS A 22 5.92 15.32 -3.64
N SER A 23 5.98 14.70 -2.46
CA SER A 23 4.85 13.97 -1.86
C SER A 23 3.69 14.90 -1.51
N MET A 24 3.96 16.06 -0.89
CA MET A 24 2.90 17.02 -0.55
C MET A 24 2.27 17.66 -1.78
N THR A 25 3.03 17.87 -2.86
CA THR A 25 2.50 18.34 -4.15
C THR A 25 1.58 17.29 -4.77
N LEU A 26 1.97 16.00 -4.71
CA LEU A 26 1.12 14.89 -5.14
C LEU A 26 -0.18 14.81 -4.33
N LYS A 27 -0.10 14.89 -3.00
CA LYS A 27 -1.27 14.94 -2.11
C LYS A 27 -2.20 16.07 -2.51
N CYS A 28 -1.68 17.30 -2.61
CA CYS A 28 -2.45 18.47 -3.01
C CYS A 28 -3.13 18.30 -4.38
N ALA A 29 -2.45 17.68 -5.35
CA ALA A 29 -3.04 17.43 -6.67
C ALA A 29 -4.24 16.48 -6.62
N ILE A 30 -4.19 15.46 -5.75
CA ILE A 30 -5.28 14.51 -5.54
C ILE A 30 -6.42 15.17 -4.76
N GLU A 31 -6.12 15.93 -3.71
CA GLU A 31 -7.12 16.66 -2.91
C GLU A 31 -7.87 17.73 -3.72
N LEU A 32 -7.16 18.39 -4.65
CA LEU A 32 -7.77 19.34 -5.58
C LEU A 32 -8.52 18.67 -6.72
N ASP A 33 -8.43 17.34 -6.87
CA ASP A 33 -9.08 16.57 -7.94
C ASP A 33 -8.52 16.85 -9.35
N ILE A 34 -7.25 17.30 -9.45
CA ILE A 34 -6.59 17.64 -10.73
C ILE A 34 -6.63 16.47 -11.74
N PRO A 35 -6.29 15.21 -11.37
CA PRO A 35 -6.31 14.10 -12.32
C PRO A 35 -7.71 13.82 -12.89
N ASN A 36 -8.75 13.89 -12.05
CA ASN A 36 -10.12 13.66 -12.50
C ASN A 36 -10.64 14.83 -13.34
N ALA A 37 -10.28 16.08 -13.03
CA ALA A 37 -10.62 17.23 -13.87
C ALA A 37 -10.11 17.06 -15.32
N ILE A 38 -8.83 16.68 -15.49
CA ILE A 38 -8.25 16.41 -16.81
C ILE A 38 -8.93 15.19 -17.46
N HIS A 39 -9.19 14.12 -16.68
CA HIS A 39 -9.86 12.93 -17.19
C HIS A 39 -11.26 13.23 -17.74
N ASN A 40 -12.07 13.95 -16.96
CA ASN A 40 -13.45 14.30 -17.26
C ASN A 40 -13.54 15.29 -18.43
N HIS A 41 -12.52 16.13 -18.60
CA HIS A 41 -12.43 17.03 -19.75
C HIS A 41 -12.21 16.27 -21.07
N GLY A 42 -11.54 15.12 -21.03
CA GLY A 42 -11.33 14.24 -22.20
C GLY A 42 -10.15 14.59 -23.10
N GLN A 43 -9.52 15.75 -22.92
CA GLN A 43 -8.31 16.19 -23.62
C GLN A 43 -7.35 16.95 -22.67
N PRO A 44 -6.08 17.19 -23.08
CA PRO A 44 -5.16 18.02 -22.30
C PRO A 44 -5.74 19.42 -22.03
N MET A 45 -5.51 19.95 -20.83
CA MET A 45 -6.07 21.23 -20.37
C MET A 45 -4.98 22.30 -20.27
N THR A 46 -5.30 23.54 -20.63
CA THR A 46 -4.49 24.72 -20.30
C THR A 46 -4.53 25.03 -18.79
N LEU A 47 -3.66 25.94 -18.33
CA LEU A 47 -3.72 26.43 -16.95
C LEU A 47 -5.07 27.07 -16.62
N TYR A 48 -5.68 27.77 -17.58
CA TYR A 48 -6.95 28.48 -17.39
C TYR A 48 -8.11 27.51 -17.29
N GLU A 49 -8.21 26.56 -18.23
CA GLU A 49 -9.26 25.55 -18.19
C GLU A 49 -9.18 24.73 -16.91
N LEU A 50 -7.96 24.38 -16.46
CA LEU A 50 -7.79 23.63 -15.23
C LEU A 50 -8.15 24.48 -14.00
N HIS A 51 -7.72 25.76 -13.94
CA HIS A 51 -8.10 26.66 -12.85
C HIS A 51 -9.63 26.83 -12.74
N ASP A 52 -10.31 26.99 -13.87
CA ASP A 52 -11.77 27.16 -13.93
C ASP A 52 -12.49 25.85 -13.56
N ALA A 53 -12.03 24.70 -14.06
CA ALA A 53 -12.63 23.39 -13.75
C ALA A 53 -12.52 23.04 -12.26
N LEU A 54 -11.43 23.45 -11.60
CA LEU A 54 -11.21 23.25 -10.16
C LEU A 54 -11.91 24.30 -9.29
N SER A 55 -12.58 25.29 -9.90
CA SER A 55 -13.28 26.38 -9.20
C SER A 55 -12.41 27.12 -8.17
N LEU A 56 -11.12 27.33 -8.51
CA LEU A 56 -10.16 27.93 -7.58
C LEU A 56 -10.31 29.46 -7.50
N PRO A 57 -9.92 30.10 -6.38
CA PRO A 57 -9.90 31.56 -6.29
C PRO A 57 -9.07 32.21 -7.41
N ILE A 58 -9.57 33.32 -7.99
CA ILE A 58 -8.99 34.00 -9.17
C ILE A 58 -7.49 34.28 -9.00
N ASN A 59 -7.07 34.71 -7.80
CA ASN A 59 -5.69 35.11 -7.52
C ASN A 59 -4.72 33.92 -7.34
N ASN A 60 -5.20 32.67 -7.38
CA ASN A 60 -4.37 31.48 -7.16
C ASN A 60 -3.77 30.90 -8.45
N LYS A 61 -4.04 31.47 -9.64
CA LYS A 61 -3.45 31.00 -10.91
C LYS A 61 -1.91 30.88 -10.86
N PRO A 62 -1.14 31.85 -10.32
CA PRO A 62 0.31 31.72 -10.22
C PRO A 62 0.76 30.57 -9.31
N ASN A 63 -0.01 30.28 -8.24
CA ASN A 63 0.29 29.20 -7.31
C ASN A 63 -0.03 27.83 -7.93
N LEU A 64 -1.16 27.71 -8.63
CA LEU A 64 -1.49 26.50 -9.40
C LEU A 64 -0.41 26.22 -10.44
N TRP A 65 0.05 27.23 -11.17
CA TRP A 65 1.14 27.07 -12.14
C TRP A 65 2.43 26.52 -11.49
N ARG A 66 2.81 27.02 -10.31
CA ARG A 66 3.97 26.52 -9.56
C ARG A 66 3.80 25.05 -9.16
N LEU A 67 2.61 24.67 -8.71
CA LEU A 67 2.26 23.28 -8.39
C LEU A 67 2.40 22.37 -9.62
N LEU A 68 1.80 22.78 -10.74
CA LEU A 68 1.84 22.03 -12.01
C LEU A 68 3.27 21.83 -12.51
N ARG A 69 4.15 22.82 -12.35
CA ARG A 69 5.58 22.66 -12.70
C ARG A 69 6.23 21.50 -11.94
N VAL A 70 5.98 21.39 -10.64
CA VAL A 70 6.51 20.27 -9.84
C VAL A 70 5.87 18.96 -10.29
N LEU A 71 4.54 18.91 -10.46
CA LEU A 71 3.82 17.70 -10.92
C LEU A 71 4.32 17.21 -12.28
N THR A 72 4.65 18.13 -13.20
CA THR A 72 5.24 17.77 -14.50
C THR A 72 6.68 17.30 -14.39
N HIS A 73 7.48 17.93 -13.51
CA HIS A 73 8.87 17.57 -13.31
C HIS A 73 9.03 16.16 -12.69
N VAL A 74 8.16 15.80 -11.75
CA VAL A 74 8.15 14.47 -11.14
C VAL A 74 7.45 13.41 -12.01
N GLY A 75 6.98 13.79 -13.21
CA GLY A 75 6.35 12.87 -14.17
C GLY A 75 4.92 12.45 -13.79
N PHE A 76 4.30 13.10 -12.80
CA PHE A 76 2.91 12.85 -12.44
C PHE A 76 1.94 13.41 -13.48
N LEU A 77 2.22 14.59 -14.01
CA LEU A 77 1.59 15.13 -15.22
C LEU A 77 2.61 15.25 -16.35
N SER A 78 2.13 15.36 -17.58
CA SER A 78 2.95 15.76 -18.73
C SER A 78 2.54 17.15 -19.18
N VAL A 79 3.47 17.89 -19.76
CA VAL A 79 3.21 19.20 -20.35
C VAL A 79 3.72 19.21 -21.78
N ARG A 80 2.91 19.73 -22.70
CA ARG A 80 3.26 19.89 -24.12
C ARG A 80 3.00 21.31 -24.55
N GLN A 81 3.88 21.85 -25.38
CA GLN A 81 3.59 23.09 -26.07
C GLN A 81 2.52 22.81 -27.11
N ASN A 82 1.46 23.62 -27.11
CA ASN A 82 0.44 23.49 -28.12
C ASN A 82 1.00 23.93 -29.49
N THR A 83 0.62 23.21 -30.55
CA THR A 83 1.24 23.27 -31.88
C THR A 83 0.92 24.53 -32.67
N ALA A 84 -0.04 25.33 -32.19
CA ALA A 84 -0.32 26.65 -32.73
C ALA A 84 0.60 27.71 -32.09
N ILE A 85 1.17 28.58 -32.93
CA ILE A 85 2.00 29.71 -32.47
C ILE A 85 1.20 30.54 -31.46
N ASP A 86 1.83 30.91 -30.34
CA ASP A 86 1.26 31.68 -29.22
C ASP A 86 0.17 30.99 -28.38
N THR A 87 0.11 29.66 -28.38
CA THR A 87 -0.81 28.93 -27.49
C THR A 87 -0.15 28.47 -26.19
N GLU A 88 -0.93 28.54 -25.10
CA GLU A 88 -0.49 28.15 -23.76
C GLU A 88 -0.12 26.66 -23.69
N PRO A 89 0.81 26.27 -22.80
CA PRO A 89 1.10 24.87 -22.55
C PRO A 89 -0.13 24.13 -22.05
N VAL A 90 -0.28 22.89 -22.49
CA VAL A 90 -1.37 22.01 -22.07
C VAL A 90 -0.83 20.87 -21.22
N TYR A 91 -1.57 20.52 -20.18
CA TYR A 91 -1.27 19.49 -19.19
C TYR A 91 -2.11 18.24 -19.46
N ASP A 92 -1.46 17.08 -19.44
CA ASP A 92 -2.11 15.79 -19.69
C ASP A 92 -1.66 14.72 -18.68
N LEU A 93 -2.49 13.69 -18.53
CA LEU A 93 -2.30 12.57 -17.65
C LEU A 93 -1.18 11.63 -18.13
N THR A 94 -0.32 11.24 -17.21
CA THR A 94 0.71 10.19 -17.39
C THR A 94 0.20 8.85 -16.86
N PRO A 95 0.91 7.72 -17.08
CA PRO A 95 0.55 6.46 -16.44
C PRO A 95 0.42 6.55 -14.92
N ILE A 96 1.22 7.39 -14.24
CA ILE A 96 1.18 7.54 -12.77
C ILE A 96 -0.10 8.25 -12.34
N SER A 97 -0.44 9.40 -12.94
CA SER A 97 -1.69 10.10 -12.58
C SER A 97 -2.94 9.32 -12.96
N ARG A 98 -2.87 8.40 -13.93
CA ARG A 98 -3.99 7.50 -14.28
C ARG A 98 -4.32 6.45 -13.23
N LEU A 99 -3.43 6.22 -12.26
CA LEU A 99 -3.66 5.31 -11.13
C LEU A 99 -4.55 5.93 -10.04
N VAL A 100 -4.68 7.26 -10.00
CA VAL A 100 -5.42 7.99 -8.97
C VAL A 100 -6.70 8.64 -9.51
N ILE A 101 -7.17 8.17 -10.67
CA ILE A 101 -8.43 8.61 -11.28
C ILE A 101 -9.54 7.67 -10.83
N ASN A 102 -10.68 8.24 -10.47
CA ASN A 102 -11.90 7.51 -10.16
C ASN A 102 -12.52 7.02 -11.47
N LYS A 103 -12.38 5.73 -11.79
CA LYS A 103 -12.99 5.11 -12.99
C LYS A 103 -14.14 4.21 -12.56
N SER A 104 -15.17 4.11 -13.39
CA SER A 104 -16.33 3.26 -13.13
C SER A 104 -15.97 1.78 -12.95
N ASN A 105 -14.88 1.31 -13.58
CA ASN A 105 -14.51 -0.11 -13.69
C ASN A 105 -13.09 -0.41 -13.16
N SER A 106 -12.41 0.52 -12.49
CA SER A 106 -11.09 0.26 -11.91
C SER A 106 -10.87 1.05 -10.63
N SER A 107 -10.21 0.40 -9.67
CA SER A 107 -9.88 0.98 -8.37
C SER A 107 -8.87 2.11 -8.51
N SER A 108 -9.21 3.26 -7.92
CA SER A 108 -8.31 4.40 -7.77
C SER A 108 -7.39 4.16 -6.59
N LEU A 109 -6.09 4.44 -6.73
CA LEU A 109 -5.11 4.42 -5.62
C LEU A 109 -5.07 5.75 -4.83
N SER A 110 -5.96 6.71 -5.11
CA SER A 110 -6.05 7.95 -4.35
C SER A 110 -6.18 7.73 -2.84
N PRO A 111 -7.05 6.84 -2.34
CA PRO A 111 -7.20 6.63 -0.89
C PRO A 111 -5.88 6.19 -0.24
N PHE A 112 -5.14 5.27 -0.88
CA PHE A 112 -3.83 4.84 -0.41
C PHE A 112 -2.85 6.00 -0.30
N VAL A 113 -2.71 6.82 -1.35
CA VAL A 113 -1.78 7.96 -1.34
C VAL A 113 -2.18 8.99 -0.27
N LEU A 114 -3.47 9.29 -0.13
CA LEU A 114 -3.94 10.27 0.86
C LEU A 114 -3.73 9.79 2.30
N ALA A 115 -3.98 8.52 2.59
CA ALA A 115 -3.77 7.94 3.92
C ALA A 115 -2.28 7.89 4.29
N MET A 116 -1.41 7.42 3.39
CA MET A 116 0.04 7.38 3.64
C MET A 116 0.66 8.77 3.85
N LEU A 117 0.01 9.82 3.32
CA LEU A 117 0.41 11.21 3.48
C LEU A 117 -0.48 11.95 4.48
N ASP A 118 -1.29 11.25 5.27
CA ASP A 118 -2.06 11.83 6.35
C ASP A 118 -1.15 12.34 7.47
N PHE A 119 -1.64 13.32 8.22
CA PHE A 119 -0.89 13.89 9.34
C PHE A 119 -0.47 12.83 10.37
N ALA A 120 -1.29 11.79 10.59
CA ALA A 120 -0.95 10.71 11.52
C ALA A 120 0.37 10.01 11.15
N PHE A 121 0.55 9.64 9.88
CA PHE A 121 1.75 8.99 9.38
C PHE A 121 2.94 9.94 9.25
N VAL A 122 2.71 11.16 8.75
CA VAL A 122 3.80 12.15 8.62
C VAL A 122 4.35 12.54 9.99
N LYS A 123 3.48 12.70 11.00
CA LYS A 123 3.90 13.09 12.35
C LYS A 123 4.79 12.03 13.02
N SER A 124 4.53 10.73 12.84
CA SER A 124 5.37 9.68 13.45
C SER A 124 6.80 9.74 12.91
N SER A 125 6.99 10.04 11.63
CA SER A 125 8.32 10.17 11.02
C SER A 125 9.21 11.25 11.67
N LEU A 126 8.61 12.26 12.33
CA LEU A 126 9.35 13.32 13.02
C LEU A 126 10.12 12.82 14.25
N HIS A 127 9.78 11.62 14.76
CA HIS A 127 10.38 11.01 15.95
C HIS A 127 11.46 9.97 15.64
N LEU A 128 11.84 9.78 14.37
CA LEU A 128 12.89 8.83 13.96
C LEU A 128 14.21 9.01 14.75
N GLY A 129 14.65 10.26 14.93
CA GLY A 129 15.87 10.55 15.67
C GLY A 129 15.77 10.27 17.18
N ASP A 130 14.57 10.36 17.76
CA ASP A 130 14.33 10.06 19.17
C ASP A 130 14.28 8.55 19.41
N ARG A 131 13.65 7.79 18.49
CA ARG A 131 13.60 6.32 18.53
C ARG A 131 14.98 5.68 18.55
N LEU A 132 15.92 6.19 17.76
CA LEU A 132 17.30 5.67 17.74
C LEU A 132 18.10 6.01 19.01
N LYS A 133 17.65 7.00 19.79
CA LYS A 133 18.30 7.39 21.06
C LYS A 133 17.64 6.74 22.28
N GLN A 134 16.39 6.28 22.15
CA GLN A 134 15.56 5.80 23.24
C GLN A 134 14.96 4.43 22.91
N ASP A 135 15.21 3.45 23.77
CA ASP A 135 14.82 2.06 23.51
C ASP A 135 13.40 1.70 24.01
N LYS A 136 12.54 2.69 24.28
CA LYS A 136 11.32 2.49 25.09
C LYS A 136 9.99 2.64 24.36
N LEU A 137 9.92 3.43 23.31
CA LEU A 137 8.66 3.72 22.62
C LEU A 137 8.88 3.71 21.12
N GLU A 138 7.86 3.29 20.39
CA GLU A 138 7.86 3.35 18.93
C GLU A 138 7.42 4.72 18.44
N THR A 139 7.86 5.13 17.25
CA THR A 139 7.67 6.53 16.80
C THR A 139 6.20 6.92 16.65
N PHE A 140 5.31 5.98 16.28
CA PHE A 140 3.86 6.22 16.22
C PHE A 140 3.28 6.48 17.62
N GLU A 141 3.70 5.70 18.62
CA GLU A 141 3.27 5.90 20.01
C GLU A 141 3.83 7.20 20.58
N MET A 142 5.07 7.58 20.24
CA MET A 142 5.61 8.90 20.60
C MET A 142 4.76 10.05 20.04
N ALA A 143 4.27 9.90 18.80
CA ALA A 143 3.46 10.91 18.13
C ALA A 143 2.02 10.99 18.64
N HIS A 144 1.39 9.86 18.96
CA HIS A 144 -0.06 9.76 19.17
C HIS A 144 -0.48 9.18 20.53
N GLY A 145 0.46 8.68 21.33
CA GLY A 145 0.20 8.09 22.65
C GLY A 145 -0.53 6.74 22.60
N CYS A 146 -0.60 6.10 21.44
CA CYS A 146 -1.19 4.78 21.21
C CYS A 146 -0.61 4.16 19.94
N THR A 147 -0.85 2.87 19.74
CA THR A 147 -0.47 2.14 18.51
C THR A 147 -1.41 2.46 17.34
N LEU A 148 -1.00 2.11 16.11
CA LEU A 148 -1.83 2.27 14.92
C LEU A 148 -3.21 1.60 15.07
N TRP A 149 -3.24 0.35 15.52
CA TRP A 149 -4.46 -0.44 15.69
C TRP A 149 -5.37 0.08 16.80
N GLU A 150 -4.82 0.67 17.85
CA GLU A 150 -5.62 1.37 18.85
C GLU A 150 -6.24 2.66 18.30
N LEU A 151 -5.51 3.40 17.45
CA LEU A 151 -6.03 4.61 16.82
C LEU A 151 -7.19 4.29 15.88
N THR A 152 -7.09 3.23 15.06
CA THR A 152 -8.20 2.77 14.21
C THR A 152 -9.40 2.35 15.06
N GLY A 153 -9.19 1.68 16.18
CA GLY A 153 -10.27 1.32 17.10
C GLY A 153 -10.93 2.51 17.81
N ARG A 154 -10.19 3.61 18.06
CA ARG A 154 -10.67 4.80 18.79
C ARG A 154 -11.29 5.87 17.87
N SER A 155 -10.92 5.92 16.60
CA SER A 155 -11.34 6.95 15.64
C SER A 155 -11.99 6.34 14.40
N PRO A 156 -13.33 6.36 14.29
CA PRO A 156 -14.04 5.85 13.12
C PRO A 156 -13.63 6.53 11.80
N GLU A 157 -13.32 7.83 11.86
CA GLU A 157 -12.84 8.60 10.69
C GLU A 157 -11.48 8.07 10.21
N PHE A 158 -10.53 7.88 11.14
CA PHE A 158 -9.22 7.34 10.80
C PHE A 158 -9.30 5.87 10.36
N ASN A 159 -10.17 5.07 10.98
CA ASN A 159 -10.43 3.70 10.56
C ASN A 159 -10.95 3.62 9.12
N THR A 160 -11.87 4.51 8.75
CA THR A 160 -12.42 4.60 7.39
C THR A 160 -11.30 4.97 6.41
N LEU A 161 -10.52 6.01 6.73
CA LEU A 161 -9.37 6.45 5.92
C LEU A 161 -8.38 5.30 5.67
N PHE A 162 -8.01 4.56 6.72
CA PHE A 162 -7.07 3.46 6.63
C PHE A 162 -7.65 2.25 5.89
N SER A 163 -8.90 1.90 6.16
CA SER A 163 -9.61 0.80 5.50
C SER A 163 -9.77 1.06 3.99
N ASP A 164 -10.15 2.28 3.60
CA ASP A 164 -10.27 2.67 2.19
C ASP A 164 -8.91 2.65 1.47
N ALA A 165 -7.84 3.05 2.16
CA ALA A 165 -6.49 2.95 1.67
C ALA A 165 -6.09 1.49 1.38
N MET A 166 -6.26 0.59 2.35
CA MET A 166 -5.95 -0.83 2.18
C MET A 166 -6.84 -1.49 1.12
N ALA A 167 -8.14 -1.14 1.09
CA ALA A 167 -9.07 -1.61 0.08
C ALA A 167 -8.64 -1.17 -1.33
N SER A 168 -8.23 0.08 -1.50
CA SER A 168 -7.81 0.62 -2.81
C SER A 168 -6.59 -0.11 -3.37
N ASP A 169 -5.59 -0.38 -2.53
CA ASP A 169 -4.42 -1.15 -2.92
C ASP A 169 -4.77 -2.62 -3.23
N SER A 170 -5.54 -3.24 -2.35
CA SER A 170 -6.00 -4.63 -2.50
C SER A 170 -6.79 -4.82 -3.78
N SER A 171 -7.71 -3.92 -4.11
CA SER A 171 -8.50 -4.00 -5.34
C SER A 171 -7.65 -3.73 -6.58
N PHE A 172 -6.64 -2.85 -6.53
CA PHE A 172 -5.68 -2.68 -7.63
C PHE A 172 -4.86 -3.96 -7.87
N LEU A 173 -4.40 -4.60 -6.78
CA LEU A 173 -3.52 -5.76 -6.87
C LEU A 173 -4.26 -7.06 -7.22
N SER A 174 -5.55 -7.15 -6.91
CA SER A 174 -6.37 -8.36 -7.10
C SER A 174 -6.33 -8.89 -8.53
N ASP A 175 -6.38 -8.02 -9.55
CA ASP A 175 -6.30 -8.42 -10.96
C ASP A 175 -4.98 -9.13 -11.29
N PHE A 176 -3.90 -8.76 -10.63
CA PHE A 176 -2.59 -9.39 -10.80
C PHE A 176 -2.53 -10.70 -10.04
N ILE A 177 -3.01 -10.75 -8.78
CA ILE A 177 -3.07 -11.97 -7.97
C ILE A 177 -3.91 -13.04 -8.66
N ILE A 178 -5.08 -12.70 -9.21
CA ILE A 178 -5.96 -13.64 -9.92
C ILE A 178 -5.28 -14.23 -11.15
N LYS A 179 -4.46 -13.45 -11.87
CA LYS A 179 -3.65 -13.97 -13.00
C LYS A 179 -2.63 -15.02 -12.55
N HIS A 180 -2.24 -15.02 -11.28
CA HIS A 180 -1.49 -16.09 -10.63
C HIS A 180 -2.39 -17.22 -10.11
N GLY A 181 -3.48 -17.52 -10.81
CA GLY A 181 -4.49 -18.52 -10.40
C GLY A 181 -3.97 -19.91 -10.04
N ILE A 182 -2.72 -20.24 -10.43
CA ILE A 182 -2.05 -21.48 -10.03
C ILE A 182 -1.93 -21.62 -8.50
N VAL A 183 -1.81 -20.52 -7.74
CA VAL A 183 -1.68 -20.60 -6.27
C VAL A 183 -2.97 -21.10 -5.61
N PHE A 184 -4.11 -20.84 -6.24
CA PHE A 184 -5.44 -21.24 -5.79
C PHE A 184 -5.86 -22.62 -6.35
N ARG A 185 -4.98 -23.33 -7.05
CA ARG A 185 -5.31 -24.64 -7.59
C ARG A 185 -5.42 -25.67 -6.47
N GLY A 186 -6.54 -26.38 -6.43
CA GLY A 186 -6.76 -27.52 -5.53
C GLY A 186 -7.28 -27.15 -4.14
N ILE A 187 -7.52 -25.86 -3.86
CA ILE A 187 -8.17 -25.42 -2.63
C ILE A 187 -9.67 -25.21 -2.86
N SER A 188 -10.46 -25.47 -1.82
CA SER A 188 -11.92 -25.33 -1.79
C SER A 188 -12.36 -24.29 -0.75
N SER A 189 -11.48 -23.95 0.20
CA SER A 189 -11.70 -22.94 1.23
C SER A 189 -10.44 -22.10 1.44
N LEU A 190 -10.62 -20.80 1.66
CA LEU A 190 -9.55 -19.84 1.91
C LEU A 190 -9.96 -18.89 3.04
N VAL A 191 -9.07 -18.69 4.00
CA VAL A 191 -9.24 -17.65 5.04
C VAL A 191 -8.21 -16.54 4.80
N ASP A 192 -8.71 -15.34 4.55
CA ASP A 192 -7.96 -14.10 4.40
C ASP A 192 -7.85 -13.44 5.79
N VAL A 193 -6.67 -13.57 6.39
CA VAL A 193 -6.39 -13.11 7.76
C VAL A 193 -5.91 -11.67 7.70
N GLY A 194 -6.57 -10.79 8.44
CA GLY A 194 -6.45 -9.34 8.28
C GLY A 194 -6.95 -8.85 6.92
N GLY A 195 -7.97 -9.53 6.36
CA GLY A 195 -8.46 -9.25 5.01
C GLY A 195 -9.24 -7.93 4.86
N GLY A 196 -9.40 -7.15 5.92
CA GLY A 196 -10.03 -5.85 5.93
C GLY A 196 -11.49 -5.90 5.48
N SER A 197 -11.84 -5.04 4.52
CA SER A 197 -13.16 -5.02 3.88
C SER A 197 -13.40 -6.18 2.91
N GLY A 198 -12.45 -7.12 2.77
CA GLY A 198 -12.58 -8.31 1.94
C GLY A 198 -12.33 -8.07 0.44
N SER A 199 -11.71 -6.95 0.05
CA SER A 199 -11.46 -6.61 -1.36
C SER A 199 -10.81 -7.74 -2.16
N VAL A 200 -9.76 -8.38 -1.62
CA VAL A 200 -9.07 -9.48 -2.30
C VAL A 200 -9.93 -10.75 -2.28
N SER A 201 -10.48 -11.11 -1.13
CA SER A 201 -11.38 -12.26 -0.96
C SER A 201 -12.58 -12.24 -1.92
N MET A 202 -13.25 -11.09 -2.08
CA MET A 202 -14.35 -10.95 -3.03
C MET A 202 -13.89 -11.13 -4.48
N ALA A 203 -12.70 -10.65 -4.82
CA ALA A 203 -12.13 -10.80 -6.16
C ALA A 203 -11.76 -12.28 -6.43
N ILE A 204 -11.18 -12.97 -5.45
CA ILE A 204 -10.90 -14.41 -5.51
C ILE A 204 -12.20 -15.20 -5.65
N ALA A 205 -13.21 -14.96 -4.82
CA ALA A 205 -14.50 -15.66 -4.87
C ALA A 205 -15.20 -15.50 -6.23
N LYS A 206 -15.11 -14.31 -6.85
CA LYS A 206 -15.65 -14.06 -8.20
C LYS A 206 -14.88 -14.80 -9.29
N ALA A 207 -13.55 -14.84 -9.19
CA ALA A 207 -12.69 -15.49 -10.19
C ALA A 207 -12.68 -17.03 -10.06
N PHE A 208 -12.85 -17.55 -8.83
CA PHE A 208 -12.81 -18.96 -8.50
C PHE A 208 -14.04 -19.33 -7.66
N PRO A 209 -15.24 -19.47 -8.27
CA PRO A 209 -16.50 -19.67 -7.53
C PRO A 209 -16.57 -20.93 -6.66
N ASN A 210 -15.65 -21.87 -6.85
CA ASN A 210 -15.56 -23.09 -6.05
C ASN A 210 -14.79 -22.90 -4.72
N ILE A 211 -14.17 -21.73 -4.51
CA ILE A 211 -13.41 -21.42 -3.30
C ILE A 211 -14.29 -20.61 -2.35
N GLN A 212 -14.61 -21.20 -1.21
CA GLN A 212 -15.29 -20.50 -0.13
C GLN A 212 -14.31 -19.57 0.57
N CYS A 213 -14.53 -18.26 0.45
CA CYS A 213 -13.65 -17.25 1.05
C CYS A 213 -14.23 -16.75 2.39
N THR A 214 -13.39 -16.75 3.41
CA THR A 214 -13.68 -16.17 4.73
C THR A 214 -12.67 -15.07 5.02
N VAL A 215 -13.13 -13.92 5.49
CA VAL A 215 -12.28 -12.81 5.96
C VAL A 215 -12.27 -12.86 7.49
N LEU A 216 -11.09 -12.98 8.09
CA LEU A 216 -10.88 -12.83 9.53
C LEU A 216 -10.26 -11.45 9.79
N ASP A 217 -10.90 -10.61 10.59
CA ASP A 217 -10.34 -9.32 11.01
C ASP A 217 -10.85 -8.90 12.39
N LEU A 218 -10.34 -7.78 12.92
CA LEU A 218 -10.75 -7.21 14.19
C LEU A 218 -12.23 -6.79 14.16
N PRO A 219 -12.95 -6.84 15.30
CA PRO A 219 -14.38 -6.51 15.35
C PRO A 219 -14.76 -5.15 14.75
N HIS A 220 -13.96 -4.11 15.02
CA HIS A 220 -14.22 -2.76 14.51
C HIS A 220 -14.08 -2.63 12.98
N VAL A 221 -13.42 -3.60 12.33
CA VAL A 221 -13.23 -3.65 10.87
C VAL A 221 -14.40 -4.37 10.20
N VAL A 222 -14.88 -5.48 10.75
CA VAL A 222 -15.82 -6.38 10.03
C VAL A 222 -17.25 -6.41 10.56
N ASP A 223 -17.52 -6.03 11.82
CA ASP A 223 -18.85 -6.21 12.42
C ASP A 223 -19.96 -5.39 11.74
N HIS A 224 -19.60 -4.31 11.08
CA HIS A 224 -20.53 -3.42 10.38
C HIS A 224 -20.68 -3.76 8.89
N LEU A 225 -19.88 -4.70 8.36
CA LEU A 225 -19.90 -5.05 6.95
C LEU A 225 -21.10 -5.95 6.64
N PRO A 226 -21.82 -5.70 5.54
CA PRO A 226 -22.96 -6.52 5.16
C PRO A 226 -22.49 -7.91 4.74
N ALA A 227 -23.26 -8.93 5.10
CA ALA A 227 -23.14 -10.23 4.47
C ALA A 227 -23.64 -10.12 3.02
N ASP A 228 -22.72 -10.10 2.06
CA ASP A 228 -23.05 -10.02 0.63
C ASP A 228 -23.31 -11.40 -0.01
N GLY A 229 -23.03 -12.47 0.74
CA GLY A 229 -23.18 -13.86 0.32
C GLY A 229 -22.01 -14.39 -0.54
N LEU A 230 -21.06 -13.54 -0.94
CA LEU A 230 -19.85 -13.94 -1.67
C LEU A 230 -18.72 -14.31 -0.72
N VAL A 231 -18.58 -13.59 0.38
CA VAL A 231 -17.56 -13.83 1.40
C VAL A 231 -18.19 -13.89 2.79
N LYS A 232 -17.59 -14.69 3.67
CA LYS A 232 -17.98 -14.77 5.08
C LYS A 232 -17.05 -13.90 5.92
N PHE A 233 -17.59 -12.96 6.68
CA PHE A 233 -16.80 -12.20 7.65
C PHE A 233 -16.81 -12.88 9.02
N VAL A 234 -15.64 -12.92 9.66
CA VAL A 234 -15.42 -13.44 11.01
C VAL A 234 -14.63 -12.41 11.80
N SER A 235 -15.23 -11.87 12.85
CA SER A 235 -14.53 -11.01 13.80
C SER A 235 -13.65 -11.85 14.72
N GLY A 236 -12.39 -11.49 14.91
CA GLY A 236 -11.50 -12.23 15.79
C GLY A 236 -10.11 -11.62 15.94
N ASP A 237 -9.25 -12.41 16.57
CA ASP A 237 -7.86 -12.07 16.86
C ASP A 237 -7.00 -13.22 16.33
N MET A 238 -6.18 -12.91 15.32
CA MET A 238 -5.35 -13.91 14.63
C MET A 238 -4.29 -14.54 15.53
N PHE A 239 -3.89 -13.89 16.63
CA PHE A 239 -2.97 -14.48 17.61
C PHE A 239 -3.64 -15.56 18.45
N LYS A 240 -4.97 -15.53 18.56
CA LYS A 240 -5.76 -16.48 19.36
C LYS A 240 -6.26 -17.65 18.52
N ASN A 241 -6.94 -17.36 17.41
CA ASN A 241 -7.58 -18.40 16.61
C ASN A 241 -7.76 -17.96 15.15
N ILE A 242 -7.29 -18.78 14.22
CA ILE A 242 -7.55 -18.66 12.78
C ILE A 242 -8.50 -19.79 12.37
N PRO A 243 -9.65 -19.51 11.72
CA PRO A 243 -10.55 -20.55 11.26
C PRO A 243 -9.86 -21.56 10.32
N PRO A 244 -10.17 -22.87 10.40
CA PRO A 244 -9.61 -23.86 9.49
C PRO A 244 -10.01 -23.62 8.03
N ALA A 245 -9.07 -23.81 7.10
CA ALA A 245 -9.27 -23.74 5.65
C ALA A 245 -8.17 -24.50 4.90
N ASP A 246 -8.38 -24.75 3.60
CA ASP A 246 -7.35 -25.40 2.77
C ASP A 246 -6.14 -24.47 2.55
N ALA A 247 -6.36 -23.15 2.55
CA ALA A 247 -5.30 -22.16 2.52
C ALA A 247 -5.58 -20.95 3.41
N ILE A 248 -4.51 -20.38 3.96
CA ILE A 248 -4.52 -19.06 4.61
C ILE A 248 -3.90 -18.04 3.67
N PHE A 249 -4.51 -16.87 3.56
CA PHE A 249 -4.02 -15.74 2.80
C PHE A 249 -3.66 -14.59 3.74
N LEU A 250 -2.48 -14.01 3.57
CA LEU A 250 -1.92 -12.91 4.37
C LEU A 250 -1.39 -11.85 3.42
N LYS A 251 -2.06 -10.72 3.27
CA LYS A 251 -1.56 -9.60 2.47
C LYS A 251 -1.31 -8.40 3.37
N PHE A 252 -0.08 -7.88 3.38
CA PHE A 252 0.28 -6.75 4.25
C PHE A 252 -0.09 -7.01 5.70
N ILE A 253 0.34 -8.18 6.20
CA ILE A 253 0.13 -8.59 7.59
C ILE A 253 1.46 -8.76 8.28
N LEU A 254 2.33 -9.62 7.75
CA LEU A 254 3.55 -10.01 8.47
C LEU A 254 4.58 -8.87 8.50
N HIS A 255 4.49 -7.88 7.62
CA HIS A 255 5.33 -6.69 7.71
C HIS A 255 5.01 -5.76 8.89
N ASP A 256 3.83 -5.89 9.50
CA ASP A 256 3.41 -5.06 10.64
C ASP A 256 4.00 -5.54 11.98
N TRP A 257 4.64 -6.70 12.00
CA TRP A 257 5.03 -7.37 13.25
C TRP A 257 6.51 -7.70 13.29
N ALA A 258 7.03 -7.73 14.52
CA ALA A 258 8.32 -8.31 14.84
C ALA A 258 8.37 -9.80 14.49
N ASP A 259 9.58 -10.34 14.30
CA ASP A 259 9.78 -11.72 13.87
C ASP A 259 9.13 -12.73 14.83
N GLU A 260 9.20 -12.50 16.15
CA GLU A 260 8.60 -13.39 17.16
C GLU A 260 7.07 -13.46 17.04
N ASP A 261 6.43 -12.35 16.67
CA ASP A 261 4.98 -12.28 16.51
C ASP A 261 4.55 -12.85 15.15
N CYS A 262 5.32 -12.61 14.09
CA CYS A 262 5.12 -13.30 12.82
C CYS A 262 5.22 -14.82 12.94
N ILE A 263 6.19 -15.34 13.71
CA ILE A 263 6.31 -16.78 13.96
C ILE A 263 5.06 -17.32 14.64
N LYS A 264 4.51 -16.62 15.65
CA LYS A 264 3.25 -17.02 16.30
C LYS A 264 2.09 -17.03 15.31
N ILE A 265 1.95 -15.99 14.48
CA ILE A 265 0.91 -15.91 13.45
C ILE A 265 1.04 -17.08 12.47
N LEU A 266 2.25 -17.35 11.98
CA LEU A 266 2.54 -18.44 11.06
C LEU A 266 2.27 -19.82 11.69
N GLN A 267 2.56 -20.00 12.97
CA GLN A 267 2.20 -21.22 13.71
C GLN A 267 0.67 -21.41 13.77
N ARG A 268 -0.10 -20.34 14.03
CA ARG A 268 -1.58 -20.38 13.97
C ARG A 268 -2.08 -20.69 12.56
N CYS A 269 -1.44 -20.13 11.53
CA CYS A 269 -1.78 -20.44 10.14
C CYS A 269 -1.52 -21.93 9.84
N LYS A 270 -0.40 -22.47 10.33
CA LYS A 270 -0.04 -23.88 10.18
C LYS A 270 -1.05 -24.81 10.85
N GLU A 271 -1.53 -24.45 12.05
CA GLU A 271 -2.56 -25.20 12.76
C GLU A 271 -3.92 -25.19 12.02
N ALA A 272 -4.20 -24.14 11.24
CA ALA A 272 -5.46 -23.95 10.54
C ALA A 272 -5.53 -24.60 9.14
N ILE A 273 -4.40 -25.11 8.61
CA ILE A 273 -4.34 -25.73 7.28
C ILE A 273 -4.13 -27.25 7.36
N PRO A 274 -4.58 -28.00 6.33
CA PRO A 274 -4.24 -29.41 6.25
C PRO A 274 -2.74 -29.62 5.96
N PRO A 275 -2.23 -30.85 6.07
CA PRO A 275 -0.88 -31.18 5.64
C PRO A 275 -0.65 -30.92 4.14
N ARG A 276 0.62 -30.82 3.74
CA ARG A 276 1.02 -30.47 2.37
C ARG A 276 0.47 -31.42 1.30
N ASP A 277 0.43 -32.71 1.57
CA ASP A 277 -0.09 -33.75 0.66
C ASP A 277 -1.61 -33.66 0.44
N ALA A 278 -2.32 -33.10 1.41
CA ALA A 278 -3.73 -32.71 1.29
C ALA A 278 -3.92 -31.30 0.69
N GLY A 279 -2.85 -30.63 0.27
CA GLY A 279 -2.90 -29.35 -0.45
C GLY A 279 -2.76 -28.10 0.42
N GLY A 280 -2.52 -28.25 1.72
CA GLY A 280 -2.44 -27.13 2.65
C GLY A 280 -1.26 -26.19 2.37
N LYS A 281 -1.53 -24.88 2.42
CA LYS A 281 -0.53 -23.84 2.20
C LYS A 281 -0.90 -22.51 2.84
N VAL A 282 0.10 -21.68 3.08
CA VAL A 282 -0.08 -20.25 3.38
C VAL A 282 0.37 -19.45 2.15
N ILE A 283 -0.42 -18.45 1.77
CA ILE A 283 -0.17 -17.56 0.65
C ILE A 283 0.05 -16.16 1.23
N ILE A 284 1.24 -15.61 1.05
CA ILE A 284 1.62 -14.30 1.56
C ILE A 284 1.80 -13.33 0.39
N VAL A 285 1.33 -12.10 0.55
CA VAL A 285 1.59 -10.98 -0.35
C VAL A 285 2.20 -9.84 0.44
N ASP A 286 3.53 -9.77 0.44
CA ASP A 286 4.34 -8.78 1.15
C ASP A 286 5.58 -8.42 0.32
N ALA A 287 6.34 -7.39 0.71
CA ALA A 287 7.59 -7.09 0.02
C ALA A 287 8.66 -8.16 0.34
N VAL A 288 9.49 -8.42 -0.66
CA VAL A 288 10.74 -9.18 -0.49
C VAL A 288 11.84 -8.28 -0.99
N ILE A 289 12.64 -7.73 -0.09
CA ILE A 289 13.69 -6.77 -0.44
C ILE A 289 14.67 -7.41 -1.44
N GLY A 290 14.89 -6.73 -2.57
CA GLY A 290 15.84 -7.19 -3.59
C GLY A 290 15.33 -8.29 -4.53
N SER A 291 14.08 -8.72 -4.38
CA SER A 291 13.44 -9.72 -5.27
C SER A 291 13.27 -9.27 -6.72
N VAL A 292 13.32 -7.95 -6.98
CA VAL A 292 13.22 -7.36 -8.31
C VAL A 292 14.50 -6.58 -8.61
N SER A 293 15.07 -6.75 -9.81
CA SER A 293 16.32 -6.09 -10.24
C SER A 293 16.20 -4.59 -10.54
N SER A 294 15.04 -3.97 -10.26
CA SER A 294 14.78 -2.55 -10.51
C SER A 294 15.22 -1.68 -9.34
N THR A 295 16.13 -0.74 -9.58
CA THR A 295 16.61 0.23 -8.57
C THR A 295 15.45 1.03 -7.96
N ARG A 296 14.45 1.40 -8.75
CA ARG A 296 13.27 2.15 -8.26
C ARG A 296 12.35 1.31 -7.39
N CYS A 297 12.19 0.02 -7.72
CA CYS A 297 11.45 -0.90 -6.88
C CYS A 297 12.17 -1.08 -5.54
N ARG A 298 13.49 -1.26 -5.56
CA ARG A 298 14.31 -1.36 -4.35
C ARG A 298 14.23 -0.10 -3.49
N GLU A 299 14.33 1.08 -4.08
CA GLU A 299 14.14 2.36 -3.37
C GLU A 299 12.77 2.41 -2.69
N SER A 300 11.71 2.01 -3.39
CA SER A 300 10.34 1.99 -2.82
C SER A 300 10.20 0.97 -1.68
N GLN A 301 10.82 -0.21 -1.80
CA GLN A 301 10.83 -1.23 -0.74
C GLN A 301 11.52 -0.71 0.52
N LEU A 302 12.67 -0.05 0.38
CA LEU A 302 13.41 0.53 1.52
C LEU A 302 12.66 1.70 2.18
N LEU A 303 11.96 2.53 1.39
CA LEU A 303 11.11 3.57 1.93
C LEU A 303 9.89 2.99 2.68
N PHE A 304 9.38 1.85 2.22
CA PHE A 304 8.28 1.16 2.90
C PHE A 304 8.73 0.47 4.18
N ASP A 305 9.95 -0.10 4.20
CA ASP A 305 10.60 -0.58 5.44
C ASP A 305 10.74 0.52 6.49
N MET A 306 11.26 1.69 6.07
CA MET A 306 11.33 2.87 6.93
C MET A 306 9.95 3.31 7.42
N MET A 307 8.92 3.20 6.58
CA MET A 307 7.55 3.45 7.00
C MET A 307 7.12 2.47 8.08
N MET A 308 7.31 1.16 7.90
CA MET A 308 6.97 0.13 8.89
C MET A 308 7.63 0.39 10.24
N MET A 309 8.93 0.71 10.25
CA MET A 309 9.64 1.13 11.46
C MET A 309 9.01 2.35 12.13
N THR A 310 8.35 3.23 11.36
CA THR A 310 7.68 4.41 11.93
C THR A 310 6.24 4.19 12.40
N VAL A 311 5.58 3.12 11.98
CA VAL A 311 4.13 2.95 12.20
C VAL A 311 3.81 1.75 13.08
N CYS A 312 4.60 0.69 12.94
CA CYS A 312 4.31 -0.62 13.48
C CYS A 312 5.46 -1.06 14.40
N PRO A 313 5.21 -1.28 15.69
CA PRO A 313 6.22 -1.77 16.62
C PRO A 313 6.91 -3.06 16.14
N GLY A 314 8.20 -2.96 15.83
CA GLY A 314 8.99 -4.08 15.30
C GLY A 314 8.62 -4.51 13.86
N GLY A 315 7.71 -3.81 13.19
CA GLY A 315 7.38 -4.03 11.79
C GLY A 315 8.56 -3.70 10.88
N LYS A 316 8.70 -4.47 9.79
CA LYS A 316 9.78 -4.34 8.81
C LYS A 316 9.44 -5.04 7.50
N GLU A 317 10.05 -4.57 6.42
CA GLU A 317 10.12 -5.33 5.18
C GLU A 317 11.33 -6.27 5.22
N ARG A 318 11.15 -7.50 4.77
CA ARG A 318 12.15 -8.57 4.92
C ARG A 318 12.80 -8.92 3.60
N ASP A 319 14.07 -9.31 3.64
CA ASP A 319 14.70 -10.01 2.52
C ASP A 319 14.34 -11.51 2.50
N GLU A 320 14.76 -12.23 1.46
CA GLU A 320 14.44 -13.65 1.31
C GLU A 320 15.03 -14.54 2.42
N GLU A 321 16.20 -14.19 2.95
CA GLU A 321 16.85 -14.96 4.02
C GLU A 321 16.08 -14.80 5.34
N GLU A 322 15.69 -13.57 5.68
CA GLU A 322 14.84 -13.29 6.83
C GLU A 322 13.48 -13.99 6.74
N TRP A 323 12.82 -13.93 5.57
CA TRP A 323 11.59 -14.68 5.30
C TRP A 323 11.77 -16.19 5.53
N TRP A 324 12.84 -16.78 4.98
CA TRP A 324 13.10 -18.20 5.13
C TRP A 324 13.36 -18.61 6.58
N ASN A 325 14.18 -17.84 7.30
CA ASN A 325 14.47 -18.12 8.71
C ASN A 325 13.18 -18.15 9.55
N MET A 326 12.30 -17.18 9.31
CA MET A 326 11.00 -17.10 9.97
C MET A 326 10.08 -18.28 9.62
N PHE A 327 9.98 -18.67 8.35
CA PHE A 327 9.18 -19.84 7.94
C PHE A 327 9.69 -21.13 8.59
N LYS A 328 11.01 -21.32 8.63
CA LYS A 328 11.65 -22.49 9.23
C LYS A 328 11.38 -22.56 10.73
N GLU A 329 11.47 -21.43 11.44
CA GLU A 329 11.19 -21.37 12.88
C GLU A 329 9.70 -21.60 13.20
N ALA A 330 8.80 -21.12 12.34
CA ALA A 330 7.37 -21.46 12.40
C ALA A 330 7.07 -22.92 11.99
N GLY A 331 8.10 -23.69 11.59
CA GLY A 331 8.03 -25.11 11.31
C GLY A 331 7.63 -25.47 9.89
N PHE A 332 7.63 -24.54 8.93
CA PHE A 332 7.33 -24.84 7.52
C PHE A 332 8.52 -25.53 6.83
N SER A 333 8.22 -26.36 5.83
CA SER A 333 9.20 -27.25 5.18
C SER A 333 9.82 -26.67 3.91
N SER A 334 9.09 -25.79 3.22
CA SER A 334 9.56 -25.14 1.98
C SER A 334 8.71 -23.93 1.63
N TYR A 335 9.21 -23.08 0.75
CA TYR A 335 8.49 -21.93 0.22
C TYR A 335 8.79 -21.72 -1.28
N ARG A 336 7.99 -20.86 -1.92
CA ARG A 336 8.22 -20.38 -3.29
C ARG A 336 7.88 -18.91 -3.39
N ILE A 337 8.80 -18.10 -3.91
CA ILE A 337 8.59 -16.66 -4.16
C ILE A 337 8.34 -16.43 -5.66
N THR A 338 7.35 -15.60 -5.97
CA THR A 338 7.09 -15.07 -7.30
C THR A 338 7.11 -13.53 -7.24
N ALA A 339 8.16 -12.92 -7.80
CA ALA A 339 8.45 -11.50 -7.69
C ALA A 339 8.01 -10.70 -8.93
N ASN A 340 6.69 -10.52 -9.08
CA ASN A 340 6.14 -9.80 -10.23
C ASN A 340 4.90 -8.94 -9.89
N LEU A 341 4.72 -8.62 -8.60
CA LEU A 341 3.62 -7.82 -8.07
C LEU A 341 4.08 -6.42 -7.66
N GLY A 342 4.95 -5.80 -8.48
CA GLY A 342 5.54 -4.50 -8.21
C GLY A 342 6.54 -4.56 -7.05
N ILE A 343 6.30 -3.81 -5.98
CA ILE A 343 7.13 -3.86 -4.76
C ILE A 343 6.88 -5.14 -3.94
N ARG A 344 5.73 -5.79 -4.14
CA ARG A 344 5.36 -7.03 -3.45
C ARG A 344 5.80 -8.25 -4.22
N SER A 345 5.89 -9.35 -3.50
CA SER A 345 5.99 -10.71 -4.02
C SER A 345 4.82 -11.54 -3.54
N LEU A 346 4.51 -12.59 -4.30
CA LEU A 346 3.62 -13.67 -3.87
C LEU A 346 4.48 -14.80 -3.32
N ILE A 347 4.26 -15.19 -2.07
CA ILE A 347 5.03 -16.23 -1.38
C ILE A 347 4.08 -17.37 -1.02
N GLU A 348 4.33 -18.57 -1.54
CA GLU A 348 3.65 -19.79 -1.10
C GLU A 348 4.52 -20.49 -0.06
N VAL A 349 3.96 -20.80 1.12
CA VAL A 349 4.66 -21.46 2.23
C VAL A 349 3.95 -22.78 2.55
N TYR A 350 4.72 -23.87 2.67
CA TYR A 350 4.18 -25.23 2.78
C TYR A 350 4.53 -25.89 4.13
N PRO A 351 3.55 -26.48 4.84
CA PRO A 351 3.72 -26.99 6.20
C PRO A 351 4.68 -28.17 6.33
#